data_AF-A0A3N5GBU2-F1
#
_entry.id   AF-A0A3N5GBU2-F1
#
_cell.length_a   1.000
_cell.length_b   1.000
_cell.length_c   1.000
_cell.angle_alpha   90.00
_cell.angle_beta   90.00
_cell.angle_gamma   90.00
#
_symmetry.space_group_name_H-M   'P 1'
#
loop_
_entity.id
_entity.type
_entity.pdbx_description
1 polymer ?
#
loop_
_entity_poly.entity_id
_entity_poly.type
_entity_poly.pdbx_seq_one_letter_code
_entity_poly.pdbx_strand_id
1 'polypeptide(L)'
;MVDSAGVLGHMGADAQALVKRAWWVFVVGGVAMVVFGVLAFASPGIALFALATFFAASVLVDGVSNIVGSLQNREKDGWWILLLMGLLGAVVGAYALFNPPLSIMAFILIVAFEAMLLGAFLIMLGYKVRKTTSR
;
A
#
# COMPACT_ATOMS: atom_id res chain seq x y z
N MET A 1 -29.08 -19.81 23.86
CA MET A 1 -28.53 -18.46 24.13
C MET A 1 -27.10 -18.68 24.59
N VAL A 2 -26.12 -18.42 23.71
CA VAL A 2 -24.69 -18.51 24.07
C VAL A 2 -24.40 -17.40 25.08
N ASP A 3 -23.69 -17.73 26.16
CA ASP A 3 -23.28 -16.80 27.20
C ASP A 3 -22.31 -15.75 26.63
N SER A 4 -22.85 -14.61 26.20
CA SER A 4 -22.10 -13.49 25.64
C SER A 4 -21.11 -12.88 26.64
N ALA A 5 -21.31 -13.07 27.94
CA ALA A 5 -20.42 -12.50 28.97
C ALA A 5 -19.11 -13.30 29.08
N GLY A 6 -19.19 -14.64 29.01
CA GLY A 6 -18.00 -15.50 28.94
C GLY A 6 -17.20 -15.31 27.63
N VAL A 7 -17.86 -14.93 26.54
CA VAL A 7 -17.19 -14.67 25.26
C VAL A 7 -16.32 -13.40 25.30
N LEU A 8 -16.86 -12.31 25.84
CA LEU A 8 -16.15 -11.05 25.95
C LEU A 8 -14.96 -11.11 26.93
N GLY A 9 -15.08 -11.94 27.98
CA GLY A 9 -14.04 -12.13 28.99
C GLY A 9 -12.76 -12.78 28.44
N HIS A 10 -12.88 -13.86 27.65
CA HIS A 10 -11.70 -14.51 27.07
C HIS A 10 -11.07 -13.68 25.95
N MET A 11 -11.88 -12.98 25.13
CA MET A 11 -11.37 -12.03 24.12
C MET A 11 -10.52 -10.91 24.75
N GLY A 12 -10.90 -10.42 25.93
CA GLY A 12 -10.12 -9.41 26.65
C GLY A 12 -8.77 -9.95 27.16
N ALA A 13 -8.74 -11.19 27.67
CA ALA A 13 -7.52 -11.84 28.11
C ALA A 13 -6.57 -12.13 26.92
N ASP A 14 -7.12 -12.60 25.80
CA ASP A 14 -6.38 -12.86 24.57
C ASP A 14 -5.81 -11.57 23.96
N ALA A 15 -6.60 -10.49 23.95
CA ALA A 15 -6.14 -9.17 23.51
C ALA A 15 -4.96 -8.65 24.36
N GLN A 16 -5.03 -8.79 25.69
CA GLN A 16 -3.92 -8.40 26.56
C GLN A 16 -2.66 -9.25 26.33
N ALA A 17 -2.82 -10.56 26.08
CA ALA A 17 -1.72 -11.45 25.76
C ALA A 17 -1.06 -11.08 24.41
N LEU A 18 -1.86 -10.74 23.40
CA LEU A 18 -1.37 -10.25 22.11
C LEU A 18 -0.64 -8.91 22.23
N VAL A 19 -1.18 -7.95 22.99
CA VAL A 19 -0.54 -6.66 23.24
C VAL A 19 0.78 -6.83 23.98
N LYS A 20 0.84 -7.67 25.02
CA LYS A 20 2.09 -8.01 25.73
C LYS A 20 3.12 -8.73 24.87
N ARG A 21 2.71 -9.34 23.77
CA ARG A 21 3.63 -10.00 22.82
C ARG A 21 4.01 -9.10 21.65
N ALA A 22 3.14 -8.16 21.27
CA ALA A 22 3.31 -7.25 20.15
C ALA A 22 3.84 -5.86 20.56
N TRP A 23 3.93 -5.54 21.86
CA TRP A 23 4.39 -4.22 22.35
C TRP A 23 5.73 -3.79 21.75
N TRP A 24 6.66 -4.73 21.57
CA TRP A 24 7.97 -4.45 20.97
C TRP A 24 7.84 -4.07 19.49
N VAL A 25 6.86 -4.61 18.76
CA VAL A 25 6.58 -4.24 17.36
C VAL A 25 6.12 -2.78 17.29
N PHE A 26 5.27 -2.35 18.23
CA PHE A 26 4.83 -0.96 18.31
C PHE A 26 5.98 -0.01 18.68
N VAL A 27 6.83 -0.38 19.64
CA VAL A 27 7.99 0.43 20.05
C VAL A 27 9.02 0.52 18.93
N VAL A 28 9.40 -0.61 18.33
CA VAL A 28 10.36 -0.65 17.21
C VAL A 28 9.80 0.09 15.99
N GLY A 29 8.53 -0.11 15.66
CA GLY A 29 7.86 0.62 14.59
C GLY A 29 7.84 2.13 14.82
N GLY A 30 7.53 2.57 16.04
CA GLY A 30 7.54 3.98 16.42
C GLY A 30 8.94 4.62 16.32
N VAL A 31 9.97 3.94 16.85
CA VAL A 31 11.36 4.39 16.72
C VAL A 31 11.78 4.47 15.25
N ALA A 32 11.44 3.46 14.45
CA ALA A 32 11.73 3.46 13.02
C ALA A 32 11.06 4.64 12.28
N MET A 33 9.81 4.97 12.63
CA MET A 33 9.11 6.13 12.08
C MET A 33 9.79 7.46 12.45
N VAL A 34 10.23 7.62 13.70
CA VAL A 34 10.95 8.84 14.14
C VAL A 34 12.27 8.98 13.39
N VAL A 35 13.06 7.90 13.32
CA VAL A 35 14.33 7.90 12.58
C VAL A 35 14.09 8.23 11.09
N PHE A 36 13.09 7.61 10.47
CA PHE A 36 12.71 7.90 9.09
C PHE A 36 12.33 9.38 8.90
N GLY A 37 11.53 9.94 9.81
CA GLY A 37 11.14 11.34 9.79
C GLY A 37 12.34 12.29 9.87
N VAL A 38 13.27 12.03 10.80
CA VAL A 38 14.51 12.82 10.94
C VAL A 38 15.37 12.72 9.68
N LEU A 39 15.53 11.52 9.13
CA LEU A 39 16.27 11.30 7.88
C LEU A 39 15.63 12.01 6.69
N ALA A 40 14.30 12.09 6.63
CA ALA A 40 13.59 12.78 5.57
C ALA A 40 13.87 14.28 5.53
N PHE A 41 13.97 14.94 6.69
CA PHE A 41 14.32 16.35 6.76
C PHE A 41 15.82 16.60 6.58
N ALA A 42 16.67 15.72 7.12
CA ALA A 42 18.13 15.89 7.06
C ALA A 42 18.72 15.56 5.69
N SER A 43 18.18 14.53 5.01
CA SER A 43 18.62 14.09 3.69
C SER A 43 17.43 13.57 2.87
N PRO A 44 16.81 14.44 2.06
CA PRO A 44 15.68 14.07 1.22
C PRO A 44 16.00 12.88 0.31
N GLY A 45 17.25 12.74 -0.14
CA GLY A 45 17.69 11.64 -0.99
C GLY A 45 17.60 10.27 -0.31
N ILE A 46 17.95 10.17 0.98
CA ILE A 46 17.91 8.90 1.72
C ILE A 46 16.46 8.49 2.01
N ALA A 47 15.61 9.44 2.39
CA ALA A 47 14.19 9.14 2.60
C ALA A 47 13.50 8.75 1.30
N LEU A 48 13.78 9.43 0.19
CA LEU A 48 13.28 9.04 -1.13
C LEU A 48 13.75 7.64 -1.52
N PHE A 49 15.01 7.29 -1.24
CA PHE A 49 15.53 5.95 -1.49
C PHE A 49 14.78 4.89 -0.67
N ALA A 50 14.57 5.12 0.62
CA ALA A 50 13.85 4.20 1.49
C ALA A 50 12.38 4.04 1.04
N LEU A 51 11.72 5.14 0.68
CA LEU A 51 10.34 5.14 0.20
C LEU A 51 10.22 4.45 -1.17
N ALA A 52 11.15 4.73 -2.09
CA ALA A 52 11.21 4.08 -3.39
C ALA A 52 11.47 2.58 -3.29
N THR A 53 12.34 2.16 -2.36
CA THR A 53 12.60 0.73 -2.11
C THR A 53 11.35 0.03 -1.57
N PHE A 54 10.67 0.66 -0.61
CA PHE A 54 9.41 0.16 -0.07
C PHE A 54 8.33 0.05 -1.16
N PHE A 55 8.23 1.06 -2.02
CA PHE A 55 7.33 1.06 -3.17
C PHE A 55 7.66 -0.04 -4.19
N ALA A 56 8.94 -0.24 -4.52
CA ALA A 56 9.34 -1.32 -5.42
C ALA A 56 8.98 -2.70 -4.83
N ALA A 57 9.15 -2.88 -3.52
CA ALA A 57 8.76 -4.09 -2.82
C ALA A 57 7.23 -4.30 -2.86
N SER A 58 6.42 -3.26 -2.65
CA SER A 58 4.96 -3.39 -2.75
C SER A 58 4.51 -3.73 -4.17
N VAL A 59 5.08 -3.09 -5.19
CA VAL A 59 4.80 -3.40 -6.61
C VAL A 59 5.14 -4.85 -6.95
N LEU A 60 6.23 -5.38 -6.40
CA LEU A 60 6.59 -6.79 -6.57
C LEU A 60 5.56 -7.73 -5.91
N VAL A 61 5.14 -7.42 -4.68
CA VAL A 61 4.11 -8.19 -3.96
C VAL A 61 2.78 -8.17 -4.70
N ASP A 62 2.38 -7.02 -5.22
CA ASP A 62 1.15 -6.87 -6.00
C ASP A 62 1.24 -7.64 -7.32
N GLY A 63 2.38 -7.58 -8.01
CA GLY A 63 2.66 -8.35 -9.22
C GLY A 63 2.53 -9.86 -8.98
N VAL A 64 3.17 -10.37 -7.93
CA VAL A 64 3.08 -11.78 -7.53
C VAL A 64 1.64 -12.16 -7.15
N SER A 65 0.95 -11.32 -6.38
CA SER A 65 -0.44 -11.56 -5.98
C SER A 65 -1.37 -11.61 -7.19
N ASN A 66 -1.16 -10.75 -8.19
CA ASN A 66 -1.90 -10.77 -9.45
C ASN A 66 -1.61 -12.02 -10.28
N ILE A 67 -0.36 -12.50 -10.31
CA ILE A 67 -0.02 -13.77 -10.96
C ILE A 67 -0.79 -14.90 -10.27
N VAL A 68 -0.71 -15.02 -8.94
CA VAL A 68 -1.42 -16.06 -8.18
C VAL A 68 -2.93 -15.98 -8.40
N GLY A 69 -3.51 -14.77 -8.35
CA GLY A 69 -4.94 -14.54 -8.59
C GLY A 69 -5.36 -14.92 -10.02
N SER A 70 -4.52 -14.65 -11.03
CA SER A 70 -4.79 -15.06 -12.41
C SER A 70 -4.78 -16.57 -12.60
N LEU A 71 -3.91 -17.29 -11.87
CA LEU A 71 -3.82 -18.74 -11.90
C LEU A 71 -5.01 -19.42 -11.22
N GLN A 72 -5.56 -18.80 -10.17
CA GLN A 72 -6.75 -19.30 -9.48
C GLN A 72 -8.05 -19.03 -10.26
N ASN A 73 -8.12 -17.94 -11.04
CA ASN A 73 -9.33 -17.51 -11.75
C ASN A 73 -9.22 -17.65 -13.28
N ARG A 74 -8.56 -18.71 -13.77
CA ARG A 74 -8.35 -18.97 -15.21
C ARG A 74 -9.65 -19.10 -16.03
N GLU A 75 -10.77 -19.36 -15.37
CA GLU A 75 -12.07 -19.55 -16.01
C GLU A 75 -12.83 -18.24 -16.27
N LYS A 76 -12.30 -17.09 -15.81
CA LYS A 76 -12.92 -15.78 -16.03
C LYS A 76 -12.38 -15.09 -17.29
N ASP A 77 -13.27 -14.42 -17.99
CA ASP A 77 -12.91 -13.54 -19.10
C ASP A 77 -11.91 -12.47 -18.62
N GLY A 78 -10.79 -12.35 -19.31
CA GLY A 78 -9.71 -11.41 -18.96
C GLY A 78 -8.61 -11.97 -18.04
N TRP A 79 -8.61 -13.26 -17.71
CA TRP A 79 -7.55 -13.89 -16.88
C TRP A 79 -6.14 -13.62 -17.42
N TRP A 80 -5.99 -13.56 -18.75
CA TRP A 80 -4.71 -13.30 -19.42
C TRP A 80 -4.22 -11.86 -19.28
N ILE A 81 -5.14 -10.89 -19.20
CA ILE A 81 -4.81 -9.49 -18.89
C ILE A 81 -4.27 -9.39 -17.47
N LEU A 82 -4.92 -10.08 -16.53
CA LEU A 82 -4.51 -10.10 -15.13
C LEU A 82 -3.12 -10.73 -14.95
N LEU A 83 -2.83 -11.80 -15.70
CA LEU A 83 -1.51 -12.43 -15.70
C LEU A 83 -0.44 -11.53 -16.33
N LEU A 84 -0.74 -10.86 -17.45
CA LEU A 84 0.17 -9.89 -18.06
C LEU A 84 0.47 -8.72 -17.13
N MET A 85 -0.54 -8.17 -16.46
CA MET A 85 -0.38 -7.13 -15.44
C MET A 85 0.49 -7.61 -14.28
N GLY A 86 0.25 -8.84 -13.79
CA GLY A 86 1.06 -9.43 -12.73
C GLY A 86 2.51 -9.65 -13.13
N LEU A 87 2.75 -10.18 -14.34
CA LEU A 87 4.10 -10.41 -14.86
C LEU A 87 4.84 -9.09 -15.08
N LEU A 88 4.19 -8.09 -15.68
CA LEU A 88 4.75 -6.74 -15.84
C LEU A 88 5.08 -6.13 -14.47
N GLY A 89 4.16 -6.19 -13.51
CA GLY A 89 4.38 -5.68 -12.16
C GLY A 89 5.55 -6.37 -11.46
N ALA A 90 5.66 -7.70 -11.57
CA ALA A 90 6.77 -8.45 -10.97
C ALA A 90 8.12 -8.10 -11.61
N VAL A 91 8.18 -8.02 -12.95
CA VAL A 91 9.42 -7.65 -13.67
C VAL A 91 9.82 -6.22 -13.35
N VAL A 92 8.87 -5.28 -13.37
CA VAL A 92 9.13 -3.87 -13.06
C VAL A 92 9.55 -3.70 -11.60
N GLY A 93 8.87 -4.35 -10.65
CA GLY A 93 9.21 -4.30 -9.23
C GLY A 93 10.60 -4.90 -8.95
N ALA A 94 10.91 -6.05 -9.54
CA ALA A 94 12.24 -6.65 -9.43
C ALA A 94 13.32 -5.73 -10.04
N TYR A 95 13.08 -5.19 -11.22
CA TYR A 95 14.02 -4.28 -11.88
C TYR A 95 14.24 -2.97 -11.11
N ALA A 96 13.18 -2.42 -10.52
CA ALA A 96 13.25 -1.23 -9.67
C ALA A 96 14.09 -1.45 -8.41
N LEU A 97 14.05 -2.66 -7.82
CA LEU A 97 14.91 -3.01 -6.67
C LEU A 97 16.40 -3.05 -7.04
N PHE A 98 16.76 -3.51 -8.23
CA PHE A 98 18.15 -3.54 -8.69
C PHE A 98 18.66 -2.17 -9.18
N ASN A 99 17.77 -1.27 -9.60
CA ASN A 99 18.11 0.08 -10.04
C ASN A 99 17.39 1.15 -9.21
N PRO A 100 17.94 1.54 -8.04
CA PRO A 100 17.30 2.49 -7.14
C PRO A 100 16.95 3.86 -7.77
N PRO A 101 17.78 4.46 -8.66
CA PRO A 101 17.41 5.72 -9.30
C PRO A 101 16.14 5.63 -10.15
N LEU A 102 15.93 4.49 -10.82
CA LEU A 102 14.72 4.25 -11.61
C LEU A 102 13.50 4.08 -10.72
N SER A 103 13.66 3.43 -9.56
CA SER A 103 12.59 3.29 -8.58
C SER A 103 12.09 4.65 -8.07
N ILE A 104 13.03 5.57 -7.81
CA ILE A 104 12.68 6.93 -7.37
C ILE A 104 11.89 7.67 -8.46
N MET A 105 12.35 7.62 -9.72
CA MET A 105 11.63 8.23 -10.84
C MET A 105 10.25 7.61 -11.05
N ALA A 106 10.14 6.28 -11.03
CA ALA A 106 8.87 5.58 -11.19
C ALA A 106 7.88 5.98 -10.10
N PHE A 107 8.33 6.00 -8.84
CA PHE A 107 7.51 6.44 -7.72
C PHE A 107 7.02 7.88 -7.91
N ILE A 108 7.91 8.82 -8.24
CA ILE A 108 7.54 10.23 -8.45
C ILE A 108 6.52 10.36 -9.58
N LEU A 109 6.75 9.69 -10.72
CA LEU A 109 5.87 9.78 -11.89
C LEU A 109 4.49 9.19 -11.62
N ILE A 110 4.43 8.06 -10.91
CA ILE A 110 3.17 7.41 -10.55
C ILE A 110 2.38 8.30 -9.58
N VAL A 111 3.01 8.78 -8.52
CA VAL A 111 2.35 9.67 -7.55
C VAL A 111 1.89 10.97 -8.22
N ALA A 112 2.68 11.53 -9.14
CA ALA A 112 2.28 12.72 -9.90
C ALA A 112 1.05 12.43 -10.77
N PHE A 113 1.04 11.30 -11.48
CA PHE A 113 -0.08 10.88 -12.30
C PHE A 113 -1.35 10.63 -11.48
N GLU A 114 -1.25 9.93 -10.35
CA GLU A 114 -2.35 9.71 -9.41
C GLU A 114 -2.90 11.02 -8.86
N ALA A 115 -2.03 11.96 -8.47
CA ALA A 115 -2.42 13.27 -8.00
C ALA A 115 -3.16 14.07 -9.08
N MET A 116 -2.71 14.00 -10.34
CA MET A 116 -3.40 14.62 -11.47
C MET A 116 -4.79 14.01 -11.70
N LEU A 117 -4.91 12.69 -11.67
CA LEU A 117 -6.19 11.99 -11.84
C LEU A 117 -7.17 12.32 -10.71
N LEU A 118 -6.73 12.20 -9.46
CA LEU A 118 -7.54 12.53 -8.29
C LEU A 118 -7.96 13.99 -8.29
N GLY A 119 -7.05 14.91 -8.64
CA GLY A 119 -7.36 16.33 -8.80
C GLY A 119 -8.43 16.57 -9.85
N ALA A 120 -8.31 15.95 -11.02
CA ALA A 120 -9.32 16.05 -12.08
C ALA A 120 -10.69 15.52 -11.65
N PHE A 121 -10.73 14.37 -10.96
CA PHE A 121 -11.97 13.82 -10.42
C PHE A 121 -12.59 14.70 -9.35
N LEU A 122 -11.80 15.24 -8.41
CA LEU A 122 -12.30 16.16 -7.39
C LEU A 122 -12.92 17.41 -8.01
N ILE A 123 -12.28 17.97 -9.04
CA ILE A 123 -12.83 19.10 -9.79
C ILE A 123 -14.18 18.71 -10.43
N MET A 124 -14.24 17.56 -11.11
CA MET A 124 -15.49 17.08 -11.73
C MET A 124 -16.61 16.84 -10.70
N LEU A 125 -16.30 16.20 -9.57
CA LEU A 125 -17.26 15.97 -8.49
C LEU A 125 -17.74 17.29 -7.87
N GLY A 126 -16.84 18.24 -7.64
CA GLY A 126 -17.19 19.57 -7.14
C GLY A 126 -18.22 20.28 -8.04
N TYR A 127 -18.02 20.22 -9.36
CA TYR A 127 -19.01 20.73 -10.31
C TYR A 127 -20.35 20.00 -10.24
N LYS A 128 -20.35 18.66 -10.06
CA LYS A 128 -21.57 17.86 -9.98
C LYS A 128 -22.36 18.15 -8.70
N VAL A 129 -21.70 18.25 -7.55
CA VAL A 129 -22.32 18.55 -6.24
C VAL A 129 -22.96 19.94 -6.23
N ARG A 130 -22.30 20.94 -6.82
CA ARG A 130 -22.86 22.30 -6.94
C ARG A 130 -24.17 22.31 -7.73
N LYS A 131 -24.27 21.53 -8.80
CA LYS A 131 -25.48 21.47 -9.65
C LYS A 131 -26.67 20.82 -8.95
N THR A 132 -26.44 19.88 -8.03
CA THR A 132 -27.51 19.20 -7.28
C THR A 132 -28.05 20.06 -6.13
N THR A 133 -27.21 20.89 -5.51
CA THR A 133 -27.61 21.75 -4.37
C THR A 133 -28.33 23.03 -4.82
N SER A 134 -28.24 23.38 -6.10
CA SER A 134 -28.87 24.57 -6.70
C SER A 134 -30.32 24.33 -7.18
N ARG A 135 -31.00 23.29 -6.71
CA ARG A 135 -32.42 23.00 -6.97
C ARG A 135 -33.18 22.98 -5.66
#